data_AF-A0A3N5VGU5-F1
#
_entry.id   AF-A0A3N5VGU5-F1
#
_cell.length_a   1.000
_cell.length_b   1.000
_cell.length_c   1.000
_cell.angle_alpha   90.00
_cell.angle_beta   90.00
_cell.angle_gamma   90.00
#
_symmetry.space_group_name_H-M   'P 1'
#
loop_
_entity.id
_entity.type
_entity.pdbx_description
1 polymer ?
#
loop_
_entity_poly.entity_id
_entity_poly.type
_entity_poly.pdbx_seq_one_letter_code
_entity_poly.pdbx_strand_id
1 'polypeptide(L)'
;MSRKDDDLRREREAAWVGDAVLALFARQFVLRERDSMDGEWFTRLTSNEFLSAFGNPTRVEASIGKLYLEGGLVAAFEWMDAHLIPLFRKQVGNKR
;
A
#
# COMPACT_ATOMS: atom_id res chain seq x y z
N MET A 1 19.67 13.05 -19.91
CA MET A 1 18.42 13.11 -19.13
C MET A 1 18.54 14.26 -18.15
N SER A 2 17.46 15.02 -17.93
CA SER A 2 17.45 16.08 -16.93
C SER A 2 17.37 15.48 -15.53
N ARG A 3 17.90 16.16 -14.52
CA ARG A 3 17.83 15.72 -13.10
C ARG A 3 16.38 15.44 -12.65
N LYS A 4 15.42 16.20 -13.19
CA LYS A 4 13.98 15.98 -12.97
C LYS A 4 13.47 14.66 -13.56
N ASP A 5 13.99 14.24 -14.71
CA ASP A 5 13.56 13.00 -15.37
C ASP A 5 14.06 11.78 -14.57
N ASP A 6 15.26 11.88 -14.01
CA ASP A 6 15.85 10.82 -13.17
C ASP A 6 15.10 10.67 -11.85
N ASP A 7 14.69 11.77 -11.22
CA ASP A 7 13.89 11.74 -9.98
C ASP A 7 12.50 11.13 -10.21
N LEU A 8 11.84 11.49 -11.31
CA LEU A 8 10.55 10.91 -11.70
C LEU A 8 10.66 9.41 -11.99
N ARG A 9 11.75 8.99 -12.62
CA ARG A 9 12.01 7.58 -12.89
C ARG A 9 12.18 6.80 -11.58
N ARG A 10 13.00 7.29 -10.64
CA ARG A 10 13.21 6.65 -9.34
C ARG A 10 11.92 6.55 -8.53
N GLU A 11 11.07 7.57 -8.59
CA GLU A 11 9.77 7.54 -7.91
C GLU A 11 8.86 6.45 -8.48
N ARG A 12 8.82 6.30 -9.81
CA ARG A 12 8.06 5.22 -10.47
C ARG A 12 8.62 3.83 -10.19
N GLU A 13 9.94 3.68 -10.19
CA GLU A 13 10.60 2.42 -9.83
C GLU A 13 10.28 2.03 -8.37
N ALA A 14 10.31 3.01 -7.45
CA ALA A 14 9.90 2.78 -6.07
C ALA A 14 8.40 2.43 -5.96
N ALA A 15 7.52 3.11 -6.71
CA ALA A 15 6.09 2.79 -6.72
C ALA A 15 5.83 1.37 -7.22
N TRP A 16 6.54 0.94 -8.26
CA TRP A 16 6.43 -0.41 -8.80
C TRP A 16 6.78 -1.50 -7.77
N VAL A 17 7.85 -1.28 -7.01
CA VAL A 17 8.22 -2.19 -5.90
C VAL A 17 7.19 -2.09 -4.76
N GLY A 18 6.77 -0.88 -4.43
CA GLY A 18 5.80 -0.62 -3.37
C GLY A 18 4.43 -1.25 -3.61
N ASP A 19 3.95 -1.27 -4.85
CA ASP A 19 2.71 -1.98 -5.23
C ASP A 19 2.80 -3.48 -4.92
N ALA A 20 3.91 -4.14 -5.26
CA ALA A 20 4.12 -5.54 -4.94
C ALA A 20 4.15 -5.80 -3.42
N VAL A 21 4.79 -4.91 -2.66
CA VAL A 21 4.84 -4.97 -1.19
C VAL A 21 3.46 -4.74 -0.56
N LEU A 22 2.72 -3.76 -1.06
CA LEU A 22 1.34 -3.47 -0.66
C LEU A 22 0.44 -4.68 -0.95
N ALA A 23 0.57 -5.29 -2.12
CA ALA A 23 -0.22 -6.45 -2.51
C ALA A 23 0.13 -7.69 -1.67
N LEU A 24 1.38 -7.85 -1.22
CA LEU A 24 1.76 -8.90 -0.28
C LEU A 24 1.13 -8.66 1.10
N PHE A 25 1.26 -7.43 1.62
CA PHE A 25 0.67 -7.04 2.89
C PHE A 25 -0.85 -7.24 2.89
N ALA A 26 -1.54 -6.78 1.84
CA ALA A 26 -2.97 -6.90 1.73
C ALA A 26 -3.45 -8.36 1.75
N ARG A 27 -2.74 -9.26 1.05
CA ARG A 27 -3.06 -10.71 1.10
C ARG A 27 -2.89 -11.29 2.50
N GLN A 28 -1.80 -10.97 3.18
CA GLN A 28 -1.56 -11.45 4.55
C GLN A 28 -2.58 -10.88 5.54
N PHE A 29 -2.93 -9.60 5.41
CA PHE A 29 -3.96 -8.96 6.21
C PHE A 29 -5.32 -9.62 6.02
N VAL A 30 -5.73 -9.86 4.76
CA VAL A 30 -7.01 -10.52 4.45
C VAL A 30 -7.07 -11.93 5.04
N LEU A 31 -6.01 -12.73 4.86
CA LEU A 31 -5.96 -14.07 5.43
C LEU A 31 -6.07 -14.04 6.97
N ARG A 32 -5.40 -13.08 7.63
CA ARG A 32 -5.44 -12.92 9.09
C ARG A 32 -6.82 -12.49 9.61
N GLU A 33 -7.52 -11.60 8.90
CA GLU A 33 -8.76 -10.99 9.40
C GLU A 33 -10.03 -11.72 8.95
N ARG A 34 -9.98 -12.38 7.80
CA ARG A 34 -11.16 -13.02 7.17
C ARG A 34 -11.10 -14.55 7.23
N ASP A 35 -9.97 -15.12 7.63
CA ASP A 35 -9.69 -16.57 7.61
C ASP A 35 -10.03 -17.22 6.25
N SER A 36 -9.92 -16.42 5.17
CA SER A 36 -10.33 -16.79 3.81
C SER A 36 -9.68 -15.89 2.78
N MET A 37 -9.63 -16.36 1.53
CA MET A 37 -9.13 -15.58 0.38
C MET A 37 -10.21 -14.61 -0.12
N ASP A 38 -10.48 -13.56 0.66
CA ASP A 38 -11.47 -12.52 0.33
C ASP A 38 -10.90 -11.53 -0.70
N GLY A 39 -11.14 -11.82 -1.99
CA GLY A 39 -10.68 -10.99 -3.10
C GLY A 39 -11.28 -9.59 -3.14
N GLU A 40 -12.46 -9.39 -2.54
CA GLU A 40 -13.08 -8.06 -2.44
C GLU A 40 -12.29 -7.19 -1.45
N TRP A 41 -11.97 -7.71 -0.26
CA TRP A 41 -11.18 -6.99 0.73
C TRP A 41 -9.78 -6.65 0.20
N PHE A 42 -9.14 -7.60 -0.49
CA PHE A 42 -7.87 -7.36 -1.15
C PHE A 42 -7.98 -6.19 -2.15
N THR A 43 -8.93 -6.27 -3.08
CA THR A 43 -9.13 -5.24 -4.11
C THR A 43 -9.42 -3.88 -3.50
N ARG A 44 -10.24 -3.81 -2.44
CA ARG A 44 -10.55 -2.55 -1.76
C ARG A 44 -9.31 -1.94 -1.12
N LEU A 45 -8.49 -2.74 -0.43
CA LEU A 45 -7.29 -2.27 0.26
C LEU A 45 -6.18 -1.82 -0.71
N THR A 46 -6.11 -2.41 -1.91
CA THR A 46 -5.13 -2.03 -2.94
C THR A 46 -5.70 -1.09 -4.00
N SER A 47 -6.95 -0.61 -3.85
CA SER A 47 -7.58 0.23 -4.87
C SER A 47 -7.02 1.66 -4.87
N ASN A 48 -6.90 2.25 -6.05
CA ASN A 48 -6.58 3.67 -6.19
C ASN A 48 -7.58 4.56 -5.44
N GLU A 49 -8.85 4.17 -5.36
CA GLU A 49 -9.89 4.89 -4.61
C GLU A 49 -9.54 4.96 -3.12
N PHE A 50 -9.14 3.83 -2.53
CA PHE A 50 -8.71 3.79 -1.14
C PHE A 50 -7.40 4.57 -0.93
N LEU A 51 -6.38 4.33 -1.76
CA LEU A 51 -5.09 5.00 -1.64
C LEU A 51 -5.20 6.52 -1.85
N SER A 52 -6.18 6.97 -2.63
CA SER A 52 -6.47 8.39 -2.84
C SER A 52 -6.84 9.12 -1.55
N ALA A 53 -7.34 8.42 -0.53
CA ALA A 53 -7.62 9.00 0.78
C ALA A 53 -6.34 9.42 1.54
N PHE A 54 -5.17 8.92 1.13
CA PHE A 54 -3.87 9.25 1.71
C PHE A 54 -3.03 10.18 0.83
N GLY A 55 -3.53 10.55 -0.35
CA GLY A 55 -2.82 11.37 -1.33
C GLY A 55 -2.77 10.71 -2.72
N ASN A 56 -1.80 11.07 -3.55
CA ASN A 56 -1.66 10.45 -4.87
C ASN A 56 -1.29 8.95 -4.70
N PRO A 57 -2.05 7.99 -5.27
CA PRO A 57 -1.80 6.55 -5.12
C PRO A 57 -0.36 6.14 -5.45
N THR A 58 0.18 6.60 -6.58
CA THR A 58 1.56 6.30 -6.99
C THR A 58 2.59 6.82 -5.98
N ARG A 59 2.30 7.93 -5.30
CA ARG A 59 3.19 8.47 -4.26
C ARG A 59 3.11 7.65 -2.97
N VAL A 60 1.93 7.12 -2.64
CA VAL A 60 1.74 6.20 -1.51
C VAL A 60 2.52 4.91 -1.77
N GLU A 61 2.36 4.31 -2.95
CA GLU A 61 3.12 3.14 -3.39
C GLU A 61 4.63 3.43 -3.36
N ALA A 62 5.08 4.57 -3.90
CA ALA A 62 6.49 4.94 -3.87
C ALA A 62 7.03 5.08 -2.44
N SER A 63 6.21 5.55 -1.51
CA SER A 63 6.59 5.67 -0.10
C SER A 63 6.74 4.28 0.55
N ILE A 64 5.82 3.35 0.26
CA ILE A 64 5.91 1.96 0.69
C ILE A 64 7.18 1.30 0.10
N GLY A 65 7.45 1.52 -1.19
CA GLY A 65 8.65 1.01 -1.85
C GLY A 65 9.94 1.54 -1.23
N LYS A 66 10.00 2.83 -0.89
CA LYS A 66 11.16 3.42 -0.20
C LYS A 66 11.35 2.83 1.20
N LEU A 67 10.28 2.72 1.99
CA LEU A 67 10.34 2.09 3.33
C LEU A 67 10.84 0.65 3.24
N TYR A 68 10.38 -0.09 2.23
CA TYR A 68 10.87 -1.44 1.98
C TYR A 68 12.35 -1.47 1.58
N LEU A 69 12.81 -0.57 0.71
CA LEU A 69 14.21 -0.51 0.29
C LEU A 69 15.16 -0.12 1.43
N GLU A 70 14.70 0.68 2.39
CA GLU A 70 15.51 1.16 3.52
C GLU A 70 15.45 0.22 4.74
N GLY A 71 14.26 -0.30 5.07
CA GLY A 71 13.99 -1.04 6.31
C GLY A 71 13.38 -2.43 6.11
N GLY A 72 13.29 -2.91 4.87
CA GLY A 72 12.72 -4.22 4.53
C GLY A 72 11.21 -4.31 4.75
N LEU A 73 10.70 -5.54 4.72
CA LEU A 73 9.26 -5.80 4.86
C LEU A 73 8.71 -5.33 6.21
N VAL A 74 9.49 -5.42 7.29
CA VAL A 74 9.05 -5.05 8.64
C VAL A 74 8.68 -3.57 8.68
N ALA A 75 9.58 -2.69 8.22
CA ALA A 75 9.32 -1.24 8.22
C ALA A 75 8.12 -0.85 7.34
N ALA A 76 7.99 -1.47 6.16
CA ALA A 76 6.85 -1.23 5.29
C ALA A 76 5.53 -1.71 5.92
N PHE A 77 5.52 -2.88 6.56
CA PHE A 77 4.33 -3.47 7.16
C PHE A 77 3.89 -2.70 8.40
N GLU A 78 4.81 -2.31 9.28
CA GLU A 78 4.50 -1.47 10.44
C GLU A 78 3.87 -0.14 10.03
N TRP A 79 4.41 0.49 8.97
CA TRP A 79 3.82 1.71 8.43
C TRP A 79 2.40 1.48 7.90
N MET A 80 2.16 0.40 7.14
CA MET A 80 0.84 0.07 6.60
C MET A 80 -0.17 -0.28 7.70
N ASP A 81 0.22 -1.04 8.72
CA ASP A 81 -0.61 -1.33 9.90
C ASP A 81 -0.95 -0.05 10.68
N ALA A 82 -0.02 0.91 10.78
CA ALA A 82 -0.24 2.17 11.48
C ALA A 82 -1.09 3.18 10.69
N HIS A 83 -0.99 3.20 9.35
CA HIS A 83 -1.59 4.24 8.51
C HIS A 83 -2.78 3.74 7.69
N LEU A 84 -2.65 2.62 6.99
CA LEU A 84 -3.69 2.12 6.07
C LEU A 84 -4.81 1.41 6.83
N ILE A 85 -4.47 0.49 7.73
CA ILE A 85 -5.44 -0.38 8.38
C ILE A 85 -6.51 0.36 9.22
N PRO A 86 -6.18 1.41 10.00
CA PRO A 86 -7.20 2.12 10.78
C PRO A 86 -8.30 2.72 9.90
N LEU A 87 -7.93 3.32 8.76
CA LEU A 87 -8.91 3.87 7.82
C LEU A 87 -9.67 2.76 7.11
N PHE A 88 -8.98 1.71 6.67
CA PHE A 88 -9.61 0.58 6.00
C PHE A 88 -10.69 -0.06 6.88
N ARG A 89 -10.37 -0.34 8.15
CA ARG A 89 -11.32 -0.86 9.15
C ARG A 89 -12.53 0.05 9.33
N LYS A 90 -12.32 1.37 9.37
CA LYS A 90 -13.42 2.34 9.44
C LYS A 90 -14.34 2.26 8.22
N GLN A 91 -13.78 2.12 7.01
CA GLN A 91 -14.55 2.05 5.77
C GLN A 91 -15.30 0.71 5.58
N VAL A 92 -14.75 -0.40 6.08
CA VAL A 92 -15.46 -1.70 6.04
C VAL A 92 -16.47 -1.83 7.17
N GLY A 93 -16.20 -1.26 8.35
CA GLY A 93 -17.10 -1.28 9.50
C GLY A 93 -18.34 -0.39 9.37
N ASN A 94 -18.26 0.70 8.61
CA ASN A 94 -19.40 1.59 8.33
C ASN A 94 -20.38 1.06 7.28
N LYS A 95 -20.08 -0.06 6.61
CA LYS A 95 -21.03 -0.76 5.73
C LYS A 95 -21.77 -1.83 6.54
N ARG A 96 -22.76 -1.41 7.33
CA ARG A 96 -23.78 -2.28 7.92
C ARG A 96 -25.17 -1.75 7.57
#